data_AF-A0A3N2N1F3-F1
#
_entry.id   AF-A0A3N2N1F3-F1
#
_cell.length_a   1.000
_cell.length_b   1.000
_cell.length_c   1.000
_cell.angle_alpha   90.00
_cell.angle_beta   90.00
_cell.angle_gamma   90.00
#
_symmetry.space_group_name_H-M   'P 1'
#
loop_
_entity.id
_entity.type
_entity.pdbx_description
1 polymer ?
#
loop_
_entity_poly.entity_id
_entity_poly.type
_entity_poly.pdbx_seq_one_letter_code
_entity_poly.pdbx_strand_id
1 'polypeptide(L)'
;MQEYQEGINVYVFCNPLQTLVDVLNKAQQGDVDWINESYEIKDDENSAIWTKNSFLMSSHDVAIRKLPVQFSSWDNYNSEESAFKLCENNSGSVDNSLGADKNYGTNYVHVERAAARFDFKDGSKLGNNTYDLGKTEADKEVMKVQLMRMALVNLSKNFYFLRRTSVDGMPNNVTICGTEYDNYIVDTDAKFKSEDLNDPKNTVQFPNYVFYPLFNAEGKIDEAQRNKWHRHLIKEEILKGGPDNDDSWNGDGTKGDYVIWRYAVENTIPSDENKQRNGITTGVVFKGKLLSGSNTATKHPKLNAAINGTYTVPMKDGKVNGYVYTVDGKSYPILYEFQSQIYVGWNDEVMEHAAAYGPGSPLHTAATVAPEGGKSVNELYQALVTAVQEKDKVKEDAALTAFRAAATAAGFTLYQASLDEHNDYGAGYYFYYYYWNRHNDNSLPATMGKMEFGVVRNNVYKLAVTNIKRLGHPRITDNDPDPIDPNTPDEKGDVYLTVSCQVLPWTVRVNNIEF
;
A
#
# COMPACT_ATOMS: atom_id res chain seq x y z
N MET A 1 -8.59 -47.98 21.18
CA MET A 1 -8.84 -47.42 19.83
C MET A 1 -7.50 -47.02 19.25
N GLN A 2 -7.23 -47.37 18.00
CA GLN A 2 -5.93 -47.24 17.33
C GLN A 2 -5.46 -45.76 17.24
N GLU A 3 -6.41 -44.83 17.19
CA GLU A 3 -6.22 -43.37 17.17
C GLU A 3 -5.38 -42.82 18.35
N TYR A 4 -5.49 -43.40 19.55
CA TYR A 4 -4.70 -42.94 20.71
C TYR A 4 -3.22 -43.36 20.66
N GLN A 5 -2.87 -44.33 19.82
CA GLN A 5 -1.47 -44.72 19.59
C GLN A 5 -0.79 -43.82 18.56
N GLU A 6 -1.54 -43.31 17.58
CA GLU A 6 -1.05 -42.48 16.47
C GLU A 6 -0.95 -41.00 16.86
N GLY A 7 -1.76 -40.55 17.84
CA GLY A 7 -1.76 -39.19 18.38
C GLY A 7 -2.95 -38.36 17.89
N ILE A 8 -3.28 -37.30 18.63
CA ILE A 8 -4.31 -36.32 18.29
C ILE A 8 -3.69 -35.02 17.81
N ASN A 9 -4.37 -34.32 16.92
CA ASN A 9 -4.03 -32.94 16.57
C ASN A 9 -4.61 -31.99 17.62
N VAL A 10 -3.76 -31.13 18.18
CA VAL A 10 -4.14 -30.12 19.17
C VAL A 10 -4.03 -28.75 18.51
N TYR A 11 -5.13 -28.00 18.57
CA TYR A 11 -5.20 -26.61 18.12
C TYR A 11 -5.54 -25.73 19.32
N VAL A 12 -4.77 -24.66 19.49
CA VAL A 12 -4.94 -23.61 20.49
C VAL A 12 -5.33 -22.31 19.81
N PHE A 13 -6.32 -21.65 20.41
CA PHE A 13 -6.73 -20.28 20.09
C PHE A 13 -6.63 -19.44 21.36
N CYS A 14 -5.98 -18.28 21.28
CA CYS A 14 -5.92 -17.33 22.38
C CYS A 14 -6.80 -16.13 22.03
N ASN A 15 -7.58 -15.67 23.02
CA ASN A 15 -8.59 -14.63 22.83
C ASN A 15 -9.52 -14.92 21.63
N PRO A 16 -10.13 -16.13 21.55
CA PRO A 16 -10.96 -16.51 20.42
C PRO A 16 -12.17 -15.58 20.32
N LEU A 17 -12.57 -15.27 19.09
CA LEU A 17 -13.80 -14.53 18.84
C LEU A 17 -15.02 -15.39 19.21
N GLN A 18 -16.10 -14.75 19.68
CA GLN A 18 -17.33 -15.45 20.03
C GLN A 18 -17.87 -16.30 18.86
N THR A 19 -17.73 -15.82 17.62
CA THR A 19 -18.10 -16.58 16.43
C THR A 19 -17.41 -17.94 16.37
N LEU A 20 -16.10 -18.01 16.65
CA LEU A 20 -15.36 -19.27 16.67
C LEU A 20 -15.80 -20.15 17.85
N VAL A 21 -15.97 -19.55 19.03
CA VAL A 21 -16.48 -20.25 20.22
C VAL A 21 -17.83 -20.90 19.95
N ASP A 22 -18.74 -20.20 19.26
CA ASP A 22 -20.07 -20.70 18.92
C ASP A 22 -20.03 -21.85 17.91
N VAL A 23 -19.10 -21.83 16.95
CA VAL A 23 -18.87 -22.96 16.04
C VAL A 23 -18.37 -24.18 16.81
N LEU A 24 -17.34 -24.01 17.63
CA LEU A 24 -16.73 -25.10 18.39
C LEU A 24 -17.70 -25.71 19.42
N ASN A 25 -18.56 -24.90 20.05
CA ASN A 25 -19.58 -25.40 20.99
C ASN A 25 -20.68 -26.23 20.33
N LYS A 26 -20.87 -26.10 19.01
CA LYS A 26 -21.86 -26.88 18.24
C LYS A 26 -21.24 -28.13 17.60
N ALA A 27 -19.91 -28.18 17.48
CA ALA A 27 -19.21 -29.30 16.89
C ALA A 27 -19.40 -30.58 17.71
N GLN A 28 -19.58 -31.69 17.02
CA GLN A 28 -19.70 -33.03 17.57
C GLN A 28 -18.42 -33.83 17.30
N GLN A 29 -18.28 -34.96 17.98
CA GLN A 29 -17.18 -35.88 17.72
C GLN A 29 -17.20 -36.32 16.25
N GLY A 30 -16.07 -36.14 15.56
CA GLY A 30 -15.92 -36.46 14.15
C GLY A 30 -16.09 -35.26 13.22
N ASP A 31 -16.61 -34.13 13.73
CA ASP A 31 -16.71 -32.90 12.93
C ASP A 31 -15.32 -32.30 12.70
N VAL A 32 -15.02 -32.05 11.43
CA VAL A 32 -13.76 -31.45 10.99
C VAL A 32 -13.94 -30.10 10.32
N ASP A 33 -15.18 -29.72 9.96
CA ASP A 33 -15.46 -28.53 9.15
C ASP A 33 -15.07 -27.23 9.86
N TRP A 34 -15.00 -27.21 11.19
CA TRP A 34 -14.60 -26.04 11.97
C TRP A 34 -13.18 -25.55 11.64
N ILE A 35 -12.30 -26.40 11.11
CA ILE A 35 -10.96 -25.99 10.66
C ILE A 35 -11.03 -25.07 9.44
N ASN A 36 -12.15 -25.13 8.72
CA ASN A 36 -12.40 -24.36 7.51
C ASN A 36 -12.96 -22.96 7.80
N GLU A 37 -13.27 -22.64 9.06
CA GLU A 37 -13.86 -21.37 9.45
C GLU A 37 -12.98 -20.15 9.13
N SER A 38 -13.66 -19.10 8.70
CA SER A 38 -13.10 -17.79 8.41
C SER A 38 -13.85 -16.71 9.18
N TYR A 39 -13.26 -15.53 9.25
CA TYR A 39 -13.90 -14.37 9.84
C TYR A 39 -13.81 -13.17 8.90
N GLU A 40 -14.93 -12.46 8.77
CA GLU A 40 -15.02 -11.18 8.08
C GLU A 40 -14.93 -10.05 9.10
N ILE A 41 -13.91 -9.22 8.97
CA ILE A 41 -13.74 -7.99 9.74
C ILE A 41 -14.85 -7.01 9.36
N LYS A 42 -15.54 -6.51 10.39
CA LYS A 42 -16.66 -5.57 10.23
C LYS A 42 -16.26 -4.11 10.41
N ASP A 43 -15.23 -3.88 11.23
CA ASP A 43 -14.64 -2.58 11.52
C ASP A 43 -13.12 -2.78 11.58
N ASP A 44 -12.39 -2.14 10.68
CA ASP A 44 -10.93 -2.26 10.60
C ASP A 44 -10.20 -1.40 11.64
N GLU A 45 -10.85 -0.37 12.20
CA GLU A 45 -10.27 0.47 13.24
C GLU A 45 -10.35 -0.21 14.61
N ASN A 46 -11.54 -0.70 14.96
CA ASN A 46 -11.84 -1.28 16.28
C ASN A 46 -11.97 -2.81 16.26
N SER A 47 -11.29 -3.46 15.31
CA SER A 47 -11.39 -4.92 15.15
C SER A 47 -10.96 -5.66 16.42
N ALA A 48 -11.81 -6.59 16.87
CA ALA A 48 -11.58 -7.38 18.08
C ALA A 48 -10.29 -8.23 18.03
N ILE A 49 -9.74 -8.50 16.84
CA ILE A 49 -8.58 -9.38 16.65
C ILE A 49 -7.23 -8.72 16.98
N TRP A 50 -7.16 -7.38 17.07
CA TRP A 50 -5.92 -6.62 17.33
C TRP A 50 -6.05 -5.57 18.43
N THR A 51 -6.89 -5.85 19.42
CA THR A 51 -7.02 -4.98 20.60
C THR A 51 -5.90 -5.23 21.60
N LYS A 52 -5.47 -4.16 22.28
CA LYS A 52 -4.42 -4.23 23.31
C LYS A 52 -4.80 -5.28 24.37
N ASN A 53 -3.86 -6.18 24.68
CA ASN A 53 -4.02 -7.30 25.63
C ASN A 53 -5.06 -8.37 25.24
N SER A 54 -5.66 -8.32 24.05
CA SER A 54 -6.65 -9.30 23.59
C SER A 54 -6.47 -9.63 22.10
N PHE A 55 -5.21 -9.72 21.66
CA PHE A 55 -4.88 -10.16 20.30
C PHE A 55 -5.35 -11.59 20.04
N LEU A 56 -6.07 -11.78 18.94
CA LEU A 56 -6.43 -13.11 18.46
C LEU A 56 -5.15 -13.82 18.00
N MET A 57 -4.92 -14.99 18.58
CA MET A 57 -3.86 -15.91 18.15
C MET A 57 -4.46 -17.27 17.89
N SER A 58 -3.87 -17.98 16.94
CA SER A 58 -4.23 -19.35 16.59
C SER A 58 -2.98 -20.18 16.39
N SER A 59 -3.13 -21.50 16.28
CA SER A 59 -1.98 -22.40 16.17
C SER A 59 -1.16 -22.10 14.93
N HIS A 60 0.15 -21.95 15.13
CA HIS A 60 1.12 -21.74 14.07
C HIS A 60 1.41 -23.04 13.30
N ASP A 61 1.47 -24.16 14.02
CA ASP A 61 1.72 -25.52 13.53
C ASP A 61 0.70 -26.50 14.12
N VAL A 62 0.55 -27.66 13.47
CA VAL A 62 -0.30 -28.74 13.99
C VAL A 62 0.46 -29.49 15.08
N ALA A 63 0.06 -29.28 16.32
CA ALA A 63 0.66 -29.95 17.46
C ALA A 63 0.09 -31.36 17.65
N ILE A 64 0.87 -32.40 17.30
CA ILE A 64 0.46 -33.79 17.54
C ILE A 64 0.79 -34.17 18.98
N ARG A 65 -0.19 -34.67 19.75
CA ARG A 65 -0.04 -35.09 21.16
C ARG A 65 -0.63 -36.47 21.39
N LYS A 66 -0.01 -37.25 22.27
CA LYS A 66 -0.53 -38.57 22.67
C LYS A 66 -1.52 -38.42 23.82
N LEU A 67 -2.51 -39.30 23.85
CA LEU A 67 -3.48 -39.44 24.93
C LEU A 67 -3.37 -40.84 25.56
N PRO A 68 -3.88 -41.02 26.80
CA PRO A 68 -3.98 -42.34 27.40
C PRO A 68 -4.84 -43.28 26.53
N VAL A 69 -4.28 -44.44 26.17
CA VAL A 69 -4.94 -45.42 25.27
C VAL A 69 -6.12 -46.13 25.95
N GLN A 70 -6.07 -46.29 27.26
CA GLN A 70 -7.10 -46.94 28.07
C GLN A 70 -7.94 -45.88 28.79
N PHE A 71 -9.27 -46.05 28.76
CA PHE A 71 -10.18 -45.13 29.43
C PHE A 71 -9.89 -45.03 30.94
N SER A 72 -9.61 -46.16 31.60
CA SER A 72 -9.26 -46.21 33.03
C SER A 72 -7.98 -45.43 33.39
N SER A 73 -7.11 -45.14 32.42
CA SER A 73 -5.94 -44.31 32.68
C SER A 73 -6.29 -42.83 32.90
N TRP A 74 -7.48 -42.40 32.49
CA TRP A 74 -7.99 -41.05 32.72
C TRP A 74 -8.36 -40.78 34.18
N ASP A 75 -8.60 -41.82 34.99
CA ASP A 75 -8.90 -41.68 36.42
C ASP A 75 -7.75 -41.03 37.20
N ASN A 76 -6.53 -41.05 36.66
CA ASN A 76 -5.36 -40.37 37.24
C ASN A 76 -5.37 -38.84 37.01
N TYR A 77 -6.20 -38.36 36.08
CA TYR A 77 -6.20 -36.98 35.60
C TYR A 77 -7.53 -36.24 35.86
N ASN A 78 -8.22 -36.58 36.95
CA ASN A 78 -9.57 -36.13 37.25
C ASN A 78 -9.65 -34.96 38.28
N SER A 79 -8.51 -34.34 38.60
CA SER A 79 -8.44 -33.19 39.51
C SER A 79 -7.53 -32.09 38.95
N GLU A 80 -7.63 -30.87 39.51
CA GLU A 80 -6.76 -29.75 39.11
C GLU A 80 -5.28 -30.04 39.38
N GLU A 81 -4.96 -30.67 40.52
CA GLU A 81 -3.58 -31.01 40.91
C GLU A 81 -2.96 -32.13 40.05
N SER A 82 -3.81 -32.96 39.43
CA SER A 82 -3.39 -34.09 38.62
C SER A 82 -3.79 -33.95 37.15
N ALA A 83 -4.12 -32.75 36.67
CA ALA A 83 -4.60 -32.54 35.30
C ALA A 83 -3.65 -33.12 34.23
N PHE A 84 -4.23 -33.66 33.15
CA PHE A 84 -3.45 -34.22 32.04
C PHE A 84 -2.66 -33.10 31.34
N LYS A 85 -1.37 -33.35 31.16
CA LYS A 85 -0.44 -32.37 30.60
C LYS A 85 -0.22 -32.63 29.12
N LEU A 86 -0.77 -31.76 28.27
CA LEU A 86 -0.62 -31.87 26.82
C LEU A 86 0.80 -31.60 26.33
N CYS A 87 1.64 -30.93 27.11
CA CYS A 87 3.00 -30.59 26.70
C CYS A 87 4.07 -31.22 27.59
N GLU A 88 3.74 -31.95 28.65
CA GLU A 88 4.74 -32.48 29.59
C GLU A 88 4.68 -34.01 29.71
N ASN A 89 5.56 -34.57 30.53
CA ASN A 89 5.53 -35.97 30.90
C ASN A 89 4.41 -36.22 31.91
N ASN A 90 3.53 -37.19 31.62
CA ASN A 90 2.43 -37.59 32.49
C ASN A 90 2.83 -38.82 33.35
N SER A 91 4.01 -38.79 33.95
CA SER A 91 4.52 -39.81 34.86
C SER A 91 4.61 -41.22 34.26
N GLY A 92 5.02 -41.32 32.98
CA GLY A 92 5.34 -42.60 32.33
C GLY A 92 4.17 -43.35 31.68
N SER A 93 2.93 -42.84 31.76
CA SER A 93 1.80 -43.37 30.98
C SER A 93 1.80 -42.83 29.54
N VAL A 94 2.09 -41.53 29.39
CA VAL A 94 2.22 -40.79 28.14
C VAL A 94 3.25 -39.68 28.33
N ASP A 95 4.28 -39.64 27.49
CA ASP A 95 5.28 -38.57 27.51
C ASP A 95 5.09 -37.63 26.31
N ASN A 96 4.58 -36.42 26.58
CA ASN A 96 4.49 -35.33 25.61
C ASN A 96 5.60 -34.27 25.82
N SER A 97 6.52 -34.48 26.78
CA SER A 97 7.65 -33.56 27.01
C SER A 97 8.78 -33.70 25.99
N LEU A 98 8.84 -34.85 25.33
CA LEU A 98 9.73 -35.12 24.20
C LEU A 98 9.04 -34.65 22.92
N GLY A 99 8.90 -33.34 22.77
CA GLY A 99 8.27 -32.73 21.59
C GLY A 99 8.97 -33.15 20.31
N ALA A 100 8.24 -33.83 19.44
CA ALA A 100 8.65 -34.34 18.13
C ALA A 100 8.76 -33.24 17.04
N ASP A 101 8.81 -31.96 17.43
CA ASP A 101 9.02 -30.86 16.51
C ASP A 101 10.51 -30.51 16.44
N LYS A 102 11.17 -31.07 15.42
CA LYS A 102 12.62 -30.89 15.19
C LYS A 102 13.01 -29.44 14.92
N ASN A 103 12.05 -28.52 14.71
CA ASN A 103 12.32 -27.16 14.25
C ASN A 103 12.52 -26.13 15.37
N TYR A 104 11.96 -26.35 16.57
CA TYR A 104 11.98 -25.34 17.65
C TYR A 104 12.60 -25.83 18.96
N GLY A 105 12.90 -27.12 19.11
CA GLY A 105 13.54 -27.66 20.32
C GLY A 105 12.71 -27.54 21.59
N THR A 106 11.41 -27.26 21.48
CA THR A 106 10.45 -27.21 22.60
C THR A 106 9.25 -28.12 22.36
N ASN A 107 8.50 -28.39 23.43
CA ASN A 107 7.31 -29.22 23.51
C ASN A 107 6.00 -28.40 23.56
N TYR A 108 6.09 -27.07 23.45
CA TYR A 108 4.94 -26.18 23.52
C TYR A 108 4.06 -26.28 22.26
N VAL A 109 2.82 -25.80 22.36
CA VAL A 109 1.97 -25.55 21.19
C VAL A 109 2.25 -24.11 20.77
N HIS A 110 2.82 -23.92 19.60
CA HIS A 110 3.12 -22.57 19.12
C HIS A 110 1.87 -21.91 18.56
N VAL A 111 1.71 -20.63 18.86
CA VAL A 111 0.64 -19.81 18.32
C VAL A 111 1.22 -18.62 17.58
N GLU A 112 0.49 -18.15 16.59
CA GLU A 112 0.77 -16.95 15.83
C GLU A 112 -0.42 -16.01 15.89
N ARG A 113 -0.16 -14.71 15.74
CA ARG A 113 -1.25 -13.75 15.66
C ARG A 113 -1.95 -13.83 14.32
N ALA A 114 -3.26 -13.62 14.34
CA ALA A 114 -4.09 -13.58 13.15
C ALA A 114 -3.87 -12.34 12.26
N ALA A 115 -3.05 -11.39 12.73
CA ALA A 115 -2.82 -10.10 12.08
C ALA A 115 -1.33 -9.84 11.87
N ALA A 116 -1.05 -9.04 10.85
CA ALA A 116 0.21 -8.35 10.65
C ALA A 116 0.16 -6.92 11.21
N ARG A 117 1.33 -6.33 11.44
CA ARG A 117 1.47 -4.96 11.93
C ARG A 117 2.27 -4.12 10.92
N PHE A 118 1.84 -2.90 10.66
CA PHE A 118 2.55 -1.90 9.89
C PHE A 118 3.06 -0.83 10.85
N ASP A 119 4.37 -0.64 10.85
CA ASP A 119 5.03 0.43 11.58
C ASP A 119 5.56 1.46 10.58
N PHE A 120 5.54 2.73 10.98
CA PHE A 120 6.05 3.81 10.13
C PHE A 120 7.04 4.68 10.90
N LYS A 121 8.02 5.22 10.19
CA LYS A 121 8.83 6.33 10.68
C LYS A 121 9.11 7.35 9.57
N ASP A 122 9.50 8.55 10.00
CA ASP A 122 10.12 9.51 9.09
C ASP A 122 11.50 9.00 8.66
N GLY A 123 11.63 8.63 7.39
CA GLY A 123 12.91 8.22 6.79
C GLY A 123 13.63 9.36 6.06
N SER A 124 13.09 10.57 6.08
CA SER A 124 13.64 11.70 5.34
C SER A 124 14.88 12.29 6.03
N LYS A 125 15.90 12.63 5.23
CA LYS A 125 17.12 13.27 5.75
C LYS A 125 16.89 14.71 6.24
N LEU A 126 15.88 15.40 5.70
CA LEU A 126 15.54 16.77 6.10
C LEU A 126 14.58 16.81 7.30
N GLY A 127 14.03 15.66 7.69
CA GLY A 127 12.97 15.56 8.68
C GLY A 127 11.62 16.07 8.20
N ASN A 128 10.60 15.84 9.02
CA ASN A 128 9.21 16.19 8.76
C ASN A 128 8.69 15.60 7.43
N ASN A 129 9.15 14.40 7.08
CA ASN A 129 8.89 13.71 5.82
C ASN A 129 9.14 14.60 4.59
N THR A 130 10.25 15.35 4.60
CA THR A 130 10.60 16.28 3.52
C THR A 130 11.82 15.78 2.74
N TYR A 131 11.70 15.75 1.41
CA TYR A 131 12.67 15.16 0.50
C TYR A 131 13.07 16.18 -0.55
N ASP A 132 14.37 16.30 -0.84
CA ASP A 132 14.84 17.08 -1.98
C ASP A 132 14.54 16.34 -3.29
N LEU A 133 14.13 17.09 -4.31
CA LEU A 133 13.96 16.59 -5.68
C LEU A 133 15.12 17.05 -6.55
N GLY A 134 15.77 16.12 -7.23
CA GLY A 134 16.84 16.45 -8.15
C GLY A 134 17.84 15.31 -8.33
N LYS A 135 18.44 15.24 -9.52
CA LYS A 135 19.48 14.24 -9.82
C LYS A 135 20.84 14.72 -9.32
N THR A 136 21.10 16.02 -9.37
CA THR A 136 22.33 16.64 -8.88
C THR A 136 22.09 17.41 -7.57
N GLU A 137 23.16 17.67 -6.80
CA GLU A 137 23.06 18.53 -5.61
C GLU A 137 22.53 19.93 -5.94
N ALA A 138 22.87 20.46 -7.12
CA ALA A 138 22.37 21.76 -7.58
C ALA A 138 20.86 21.74 -7.87
N ASP A 139 20.31 20.61 -8.33
CA ASP A 139 18.88 20.42 -8.57
C ASP A 139 18.11 20.24 -7.25
N LYS A 140 18.70 19.54 -6.28
CA LYS A 140 18.12 19.29 -4.95
C LYS A 140 17.79 20.57 -4.18
N GLU A 141 18.51 21.65 -4.45
CA GLU A 141 18.23 22.97 -3.86
C GLU A 141 17.00 23.68 -4.49
N VAL A 142 16.44 23.16 -5.58
CA VAL A 142 15.37 23.83 -6.36
C VAL A 142 13.98 23.39 -5.93
N MET A 143 13.76 22.12 -5.61
CA MET A 143 12.42 21.63 -5.28
C MET A 143 12.46 20.64 -4.14
N LYS A 144 11.41 20.65 -3.34
CA LYS A 144 11.20 19.70 -2.25
C LYS A 144 9.81 19.10 -2.34
N VAL A 145 9.68 17.88 -1.85
CA VAL A 145 8.39 17.23 -1.59
C VAL A 145 8.26 17.01 -0.11
N GLN A 146 7.13 17.40 0.45
CA GLN A 146 6.75 16.95 1.77
C GLN A 146 5.61 15.93 1.67
N LEU A 147 5.81 14.73 2.21
CA LEU A 147 4.72 13.78 2.41
C LEU A 147 3.93 14.20 3.64
N MET A 148 2.63 14.41 3.48
CA MET A 148 1.80 14.95 4.57
C MET A 148 0.75 13.97 5.04
N ARG A 149 0.21 13.16 4.12
CA ARG A 149 -0.78 12.14 4.42
C ARG A 149 -0.35 10.79 3.89
N MET A 150 -0.77 9.73 4.57
CA MET A 150 -0.68 8.38 4.05
C MET A 150 -1.97 7.60 4.33
N ALA A 151 -2.27 6.63 3.48
CA ALA A 151 -3.44 5.77 3.61
C ALA A 151 -3.07 4.33 3.27
N LEU A 152 -3.61 3.37 4.02
CA LEU A 152 -3.58 1.96 3.65
C LEU A 152 -4.71 1.70 2.66
N VAL A 153 -4.42 1.03 1.54
CA VAL A 153 -5.40 0.63 0.53
C VAL A 153 -5.42 -0.88 0.38
N ASN A 154 -6.55 -1.40 -0.10
CA ASN A 154 -6.78 -2.82 -0.33
C ASN A 154 -6.54 -3.68 0.93
N LEU A 155 -7.02 -3.23 2.08
CA LEU A 155 -6.97 -4.03 3.31
C LEU A 155 -8.00 -5.16 3.22
N SER A 156 -7.56 -6.42 3.25
CA SER A 156 -8.48 -7.57 3.19
C SER A 156 -9.52 -7.55 4.31
N LYS A 157 -10.74 -7.96 3.98
CA LYS A 157 -11.85 -8.10 4.94
C LYS A 157 -11.89 -9.46 5.60
N ASN A 158 -11.37 -10.49 4.93
CA ASN A 158 -11.57 -11.88 5.33
C ASN A 158 -10.23 -12.55 5.63
N PHE A 159 -10.25 -13.48 6.58
CA PHE A 159 -9.12 -14.36 6.84
C PHE A 159 -9.59 -15.68 7.45
N TYR A 160 -8.79 -16.73 7.30
CA TYR A 160 -9.02 -18.00 7.98
C TYR A 160 -8.48 -17.97 9.42
N PHE A 161 -9.22 -18.54 10.37
CA PHE A 161 -8.74 -18.61 11.77
C PHE A 161 -7.42 -19.37 11.88
N LEU A 162 -7.27 -20.47 11.14
CA LEU A 162 -6.00 -21.21 11.00
C LEU A 162 -5.37 -20.87 9.66
N ARG A 163 -4.06 -20.56 9.65
CA ARG A 163 -3.29 -20.33 8.43
C ARG A 163 -3.37 -21.54 7.51
N ARG A 164 -3.37 -21.30 6.20
CA ARG A 164 -3.41 -22.34 5.19
C ARG A 164 -2.32 -22.12 4.18
N THR A 165 -1.81 -23.22 3.65
CA THR A 165 -0.84 -23.18 2.56
C THR A 165 -1.19 -24.19 1.48
N SER A 166 -0.86 -23.89 0.25
CA SER A 166 -0.96 -24.82 -0.89
C SER A 166 0.16 -24.53 -1.89
N VAL A 167 0.36 -25.43 -2.84
CA VAL A 167 1.43 -25.30 -3.84
C VAL A 167 1.23 -24.07 -4.73
N ASP A 168 -0.02 -23.62 -4.91
CA ASP A 168 -0.39 -22.58 -5.87
C ASP A 168 -1.14 -21.39 -5.25
N GLY A 169 -1.37 -21.39 -3.93
CA GLY A 169 -2.11 -20.36 -3.21
C GLY A 169 -3.63 -20.46 -3.38
N MET A 170 -4.11 -21.51 -4.06
CA MET A 170 -5.53 -21.79 -4.22
C MET A 170 -6.05 -22.65 -3.06
N PRO A 171 -7.36 -22.64 -2.77
CA PRO A 171 -7.96 -23.40 -1.67
C PRO A 171 -8.08 -24.92 -1.94
N ASN A 172 -7.29 -25.47 -2.86
CA ASN A 172 -7.27 -26.89 -3.19
C ASN A 172 -6.10 -27.57 -2.48
N ASN A 173 -6.31 -28.78 -1.95
CA ASN A 173 -5.26 -29.60 -1.31
C ASN A 173 -4.46 -28.81 -0.25
N VAL A 174 -5.15 -28.03 0.57
CA VAL A 174 -4.52 -27.14 1.55
C VAL A 174 -3.91 -27.92 2.70
N THR A 175 -2.77 -27.42 3.18
CA THR A 175 -2.16 -27.82 4.46
C THR A 175 -2.54 -26.80 5.53
N ILE A 176 -3.30 -27.23 6.52
CA ILE A 176 -3.67 -26.43 7.69
C ILE A 176 -2.43 -26.21 8.56
N CYS A 177 -2.20 -24.96 8.99
CA CYS A 177 -1.01 -24.53 9.73
C CYS A 177 0.30 -24.87 9.01
N GLY A 178 0.26 -24.96 7.67
CA GLY A 178 1.45 -25.25 6.87
C GLY A 178 2.42 -24.06 6.80
N THR A 179 3.62 -24.34 6.29
CA THR A 179 4.72 -23.36 6.18
C THR A 179 4.76 -22.71 4.80
N GLU A 180 5.17 -21.44 4.77
CA GLU A 180 5.21 -20.64 3.54
C GLU A 180 6.33 -21.04 2.57
N TYR A 181 7.51 -21.46 3.02
CA TYR A 181 8.73 -21.62 2.18
C TYR A 181 8.52 -22.20 0.78
N ASP A 182 8.06 -23.45 0.69
CA ASP A 182 7.83 -24.12 -0.59
C ASP A 182 6.41 -23.91 -1.13
N ASN A 183 5.53 -23.29 -0.34
CA ASN A 183 4.11 -23.13 -0.65
C ASN A 183 3.73 -21.65 -0.83
N TYR A 184 2.45 -21.40 -1.01
CA TYR A 184 1.83 -20.09 -0.95
C TYR A 184 0.86 -20.11 0.21
N ILE A 185 0.77 -18.99 0.92
CA ILE A 185 -0.32 -18.77 1.86
C ILE A 185 -1.63 -18.69 1.07
N VAL A 186 -2.68 -19.34 1.57
CA VAL A 186 -3.98 -19.37 0.90
C VAL A 186 -4.88 -18.31 1.51
N ASP A 187 -5.18 -17.31 0.70
CA ASP A 187 -6.14 -16.27 1.03
C ASP A 187 -7.59 -16.75 0.89
N THR A 188 -8.49 -16.19 1.70
CA THR A 188 -9.94 -16.44 1.60
C THR A 188 -10.51 -16.10 0.23
N ASP A 189 -9.91 -15.11 -0.43
CA ASP A 189 -10.38 -14.53 -1.69
C ASP A 189 -9.47 -14.89 -2.88
N ALA A 190 -8.63 -15.93 -2.75
CA ALA A 190 -7.67 -16.36 -3.77
C ALA A 190 -8.29 -16.54 -5.17
N LYS A 191 -9.54 -17.03 -5.24
CA LYS A 191 -10.26 -17.16 -6.51
C LYS A 191 -10.50 -15.81 -7.16
N PHE A 192 -11.07 -14.84 -6.43
CA PHE A 192 -11.31 -13.48 -6.96
C PHE A 192 -10.01 -12.82 -7.40
N LYS A 193 -8.95 -12.98 -6.61
CA LYS A 193 -7.62 -12.42 -6.90
C LYS A 193 -6.95 -12.99 -8.16
N SER A 194 -7.41 -14.13 -8.65
CA SER A 194 -6.94 -14.74 -9.90
C SER A 194 -7.66 -14.19 -11.15
N GLU A 195 -8.81 -13.54 -10.97
CA GLU A 195 -9.64 -13.04 -12.07
C GLU A 195 -8.98 -11.86 -12.81
N ASP A 196 -9.56 -11.46 -13.93
CA ASP A 196 -9.21 -10.22 -14.63
C ASP A 196 -9.79 -9.01 -13.87
N LEU A 197 -8.92 -8.20 -13.26
CA LEU A 197 -9.35 -7.08 -12.42
C LEU A 197 -9.73 -5.84 -13.25
N ASN A 198 -9.53 -5.85 -14.57
CA ASN A 198 -9.99 -4.80 -15.47
C ASN A 198 -11.42 -5.08 -16.01
N ASP A 199 -11.98 -6.29 -15.79
CA ASP A 199 -13.38 -6.57 -16.12
C ASP A 199 -14.30 -5.78 -15.18
N PRO A 200 -15.23 -4.94 -15.69
CA PRO A 200 -16.21 -4.23 -14.89
C PRO A 200 -17.00 -5.10 -13.90
N LYS A 201 -17.17 -6.39 -14.19
CA LYS A 201 -17.82 -7.35 -13.29
C LYS A 201 -17.02 -7.62 -12.03
N ASN A 202 -15.70 -7.47 -12.08
CA ASN A 202 -14.78 -7.72 -10.98
C ASN A 202 -14.43 -6.41 -10.25
N THR A 203 -14.22 -5.30 -10.96
CA THR A 203 -13.94 -3.99 -10.35
C THR A 203 -15.05 -3.53 -9.40
N VAL A 204 -16.32 -3.77 -9.76
CA VAL A 204 -17.48 -3.45 -8.91
C VAL A 204 -17.49 -4.26 -7.60
N GLN A 205 -16.75 -5.37 -7.54
CA GLN A 205 -16.70 -6.26 -6.38
C GLN A 205 -15.60 -5.89 -5.38
N PHE A 206 -14.67 -4.97 -5.69
CA PHE A 206 -13.59 -4.63 -4.74
C PHE A 206 -14.11 -4.32 -3.32
N PRO A 207 -15.18 -3.54 -3.12
CA PRO A 207 -15.70 -3.25 -1.79
C PRO A 207 -16.20 -4.48 -1.02
N ASN A 208 -16.44 -5.63 -1.66
CA ASN A 208 -16.84 -6.87 -1.01
C ASN A 208 -15.65 -7.62 -0.40
N TYR A 209 -14.45 -7.39 -0.93
CA TYR A 209 -13.23 -8.14 -0.56
C TYR A 209 -12.26 -7.30 0.27
N VAL A 210 -12.20 -5.99 0.02
CA VAL A 210 -11.24 -5.10 0.70
C VAL A 210 -11.91 -3.86 1.28
N PHE A 211 -11.39 -3.38 2.40
CA PHE A 211 -11.55 -2.01 2.84
C PHE A 211 -10.66 -1.10 1.99
N TYR A 212 -11.14 0.13 1.78
CA TYR A 212 -10.42 1.18 1.08
C TYR A 212 -9.83 0.74 -0.26
N PRO A 213 -10.66 0.25 -1.20
CA PRO A 213 -10.15 -0.17 -2.49
C PRO A 213 -9.40 0.98 -3.17
N LEU A 214 -8.27 0.68 -3.82
CA LEU A 214 -7.54 1.71 -4.56
C LEU A 214 -8.40 2.28 -5.69
N PHE A 215 -9.11 1.41 -6.41
CA PHE A 215 -9.92 1.74 -7.59
C PHE A 215 -11.42 1.77 -7.28
N ASN A 216 -12.15 2.58 -8.05
CA ASN A 216 -13.61 2.57 -8.08
C ASN A 216 -14.15 1.43 -8.98
N ALA A 217 -15.48 1.36 -9.14
CA ALA A 217 -16.14 0.34 -9.96
C ALA A 217 -15.79 0.44 -11.46
N GLU A 218 -15.29 1.59 -11.92
CA GLU A 218 -14.83 1.81 -13.29
C GLU A 218 -13.33 1.51 -13.46
N GLY A 219 -12.64 1.02 -12.42
CA GLY A 219 -11.20 0.77 -12.46
C GLY A 219 -10.36 2.06 -12.43
N LYS A 220 -10.93 3.17 -11.94
CA LYS A 220 -10.28 4.49 -11.89
C LYS A 220 -10.02 4.97 -10.47
N ILE A 221 -9.08 5.90 -10.35
CA ILE A 221 -8.74 6.60 -9.10
C ILE A 221 -9.19 8.06 -9.21
N ASP A 222 -10.48 8.33 -9.07
CA ASP A 222 -10.99 9.70 -9.06
C ASP A 222 -10.98 10.33 -7.66
N GLU A 223 -11.47 11.57 -7.55
CA GLU A 223 -11.51 12.30 -6.29
C GLU A 223 -12.48 11.67 -5.28
N ALA A 224 -13.60 11.14 -5.74
CA ALA A 224 -14.55 10.44 -4.89
C ALA A 224 -13.93 9.16 -4.32
N GLN A 225 -13.15 8.44 -5.12
CA GLN A 225 -12.46 7.23 -4.70
C GLN A 225 -11.37 7.54 -3.68
N ARG A 226 -10.55 8.56 -3.91
CA ARG A 226 -9.55 9.02 -2.93
C ARG A 226 -10.16 9.40 -1.58
N ASN A 227 -11.37 9.97 -1.60
CA ASN A 227 -12.09 10.34 -0.39
C ASN A 227 -12.60 9.14 0.42
N LYS A 228 -12.60 7.94 -0.15
CA LYS A 228 -12.93 6.70 0.57
C LYS A 228 -11.73 6.08 1.27
N TRP A 229 -10.50 6.50 0.97
CA TRP A 229 -9.33 5.97 1.64
C TRP A 229 -9.23 6.49 3.06
N HIS A 230 -8.83 5.63 4.00
CA HIS A 230 -8.55 6.06 5.36
C HIS A 230 -7.19 6.75 5.43
N ARG A 231 -7.23 8.06 5.18
CA ARG A 231 -6.05 8.94 5.12
C ARG A 231 -5.75 9.50 6.50
N HIS A 232 -4.49 9.42 6.89
CA HIS A 232 -3.98 9.99 8.13
C HIS A 232 -2.93 11.06 7.85
N LEU A 233 -2.94 12.14 8.62
CA LEU A 233 -1.87 13.11 8.77
C LEU A 233 -0.64 12.40 9.35
N ILE A 234 0.42 12.29 8.56
CA ILE A 234 1.64 11.57 8.96
C ILE A 234 2.21 12.18 10.25
N LYS A 235 2.33 13.50 10.30
CA LYS A 235 2.91 14.19 11.45
C LYS A 235 2.01 14.14 12.68
N GLU A 236 0.71 14.39 12.50
CA GLU A 236 -0.19 14.70 13.61
C GLU A 236 -0.90 13.47 14.17
N GLU A 237 -1.16 12.45 13.34
CA GLU A 237 -1.93 11.27 13.72
C GLU A 237 -1.07 10.01 13.82
N ILE A 238 0.01 9.90 13.03
CA ILE A 238 0.89 8.73 13.04
C ILE A 238 2.11 8.97 13.93
N LEU A 239 3.00 9.91 13.55
CA LEU A 239 4.30 10.12 14.21
C LEU A 239 4.22 10.72 15.62
N LYS A 240 3.03 11.13 16.09
CA LYS A 240 2.79 11.46 17.50
C LYS A 240 2.54 10.24 18.38
N GLY A 241 2.39 9.05 17.81
CA GLY A 241 2.34 7.80 18.56
C GLY A 241 3.59 7.65 19.43
N GLY A 242 3.44 7.02 20.60
CA GLY A 242 4.61 6.62 21.39
C GLY A 242 5.50 5.66 20.58
N PRO A 243 6.84 5.74 20.74
CA PRO A 243 7.74 4.86 20.00
C PRO A 243 7.43 3.38 20.30
N ASP A 244 7.58 2.53 19.29
CA ASP A 244 7.56 1.07 19.43
C ASP A 244 8.83 0.62 20.17
N ASN A 245 8.80 0.76 21.50
CA ASN A 245 9.89 0.36 22.39
C ASN A 245 9.80 -1.11 22.82
N ASP A 246 8.71 -1.79 22.49
CA ASP A 246 8.51 -3.20 22.75
C ASP A 246 9.13 -3.97 21.59
N ASP A 247 10.44 -4.29 21.68
CA ASP A 247 11.00 -5.48 21.02
C ASP A 247 12.52 -5.60 21.18
N SER A 248 12.97 -6.86 21.13
CA SER A 248 14.37 -7.27 20.96
C SER A 248 15.08 -6.73 19.70
N TRP A 249 14.36 -6.19 18.72
CA TRP A 249 14.92 -5.71 17.44
C TRP A 249 15.59 -4.33 17.53
N ASN A 250 15.23 -3.52 18.53
CA ASN A 250 15.82 -2.21 18.84
C ASN A 250 16.73 -2.27 20.08
N GLY A 251 17.35 -3.43 20.35
CA GLY A 251 18.20 -3.64 21.53
C GLY A 251 19.42 -2.70 21.62
N ASP A 252 19.80 -2.02 20.52
CA ASP A 252 20.86 -1.01 20.49
C ASP A 252 20.35 0.44 20.57
N GLY A 253 19.03 0.64 20.59
CA GLY A 253 18.39 1.96 20.66
C GLY A 253 18.51 2.83 19.40
N THR A 254 19.10 2.31 18.31
CA THR A 254 19.34 3.08 17.07
C THR A 254 18.17 3.07 16.10
N LYS A 255 17.13 2.28 16.40
CA LYS A 255 15.98 2.03 15.52
C LYS A 255 14.64 2.50 16.12
N GLY A 256 14.66 3.20 17.25
CA GLY A 256 13.50 3.55 18.08
C GLY A 256 12.52 4.60 17.55
N ASP A 257 12.64 5.02 16.30
CA ASP A 257 11.78 6.07 15.72
C ASP A 257 10.52 5.52 15.05
N TYR A 258 10.38 4.20 14.97
CA TYR A 258 9.17 3.56 14.43
C TYR A 258 8.02 3.66 15.42
N VAL A 259 6.85 4.02 14.90
CA VAL A 259 5.59 3.99 15.62
C VAL A 259 4.66 2.98 14.98
N ILE A 260 3.88 2.29 15.80
CA ILE A 260 2.82 1.40 15.30
C ILE A 260 1.80 2.27 14.59
N TRP A 261 1.60 2.04 13.29
CA TRP A 261 0.60 2.76 12.51
C TRP A 261 -0.72 2.00 12.47
N ARG A 262 -0.70 0.74 12.02
CA ARG A 262 -1.94 -0.02 11.78
C ARG A 262 -1.72 -1.52 11.78
N TYR A 263 -2.80 -2.28 11.99
CA TYR A 263 -2.83 -3.73 11.82
C TYR A 263 -3.60 -4.11 10.55
N ALA A 264 -3.27 -5.26 9.98
CA ALA A 264 -3.92 -5.81 8.81
C ALA A 264 -4.08 -7.32 8.95
N VAL A 265 -5.12 -7.90 8.34
CA VAL A 265 -5.16 -9.35 8.15
C VAL A 265 -4.39 -9.76 6.91
N GLU A 266 -4.17 -11.07 6.80
CA GLU A 266 -3.61 -11.73 5.64
C GLU A 266 -4.28 -11.24 4.34
N ASN A 267 -3.46 -10.83 3.39
CA ASN A 267 -3.85 -10.44 2.03
C ASN A 267 -2.78 -11.00 1.09
N THR A 268 -2.96 -12.24 0.64
CA THR A 268 -1.97 -12.96 -0.18
C THR A 268 -2.52 -13.27 -1.57
N ILE A 269 -1.61 -13.47 -2.52
CA ILE A 269 -1.94 -13.56 -3.95
C ILE A 269 -1.46 -14.92 -4.46
N PRO A 270 -2.33 -15.67 -5.18
CA PRO A 270 -1.98 -17.00 -5.66
C PRO A 270 -0.87 -16.98 -6.73
N SER A 271 -0.29 -18.15 -6.96
CA SER A 271 1.05 -18.41 -7.53
C SER A 271 1.42 -17.88 -8.91
N ASP A 272 0.50 -17.27 -9.64
CA ASP A 272 0.87 -16.58 -10.86
C ASP A 272 1.48 -15.23 -10.49
N GLU A 273 2.80 -15.09 -10.64
CA GLU A 273 3.53 -13.85 -10.33
C GLU A 273 2.90 -12.65 -11.06
N ASN A 274 2.31 -12.84 -12.24
CA ASN A 274 1.61 -11.79 -12.99
C ASN A 274 0.29 -11.34 -12.33
N LYS A 275 -0.16 -12.00 -11.26
CA LYS A 275 -1.38 -11.67 -10.52
C LYS A 275 -1.15 -10.77 -9.32
N GLN A 276 0.12 -10.52 -8.96
CA GLN A 276 0.51 -9.49 -8.00
C GLN A 276 0.30 -8.12 -8.65
N ARG A 277 -0.87 -7.52 -8.38
CA ARG A 277 -1.43 -6.39 -9.12
C ARG A 277 -2.08 -5.37 -8.18
N ASN A 278 -1.96 -4.10 -8.57
CA ASN A 278 -2.39 -2.92 -7.82
C ASN A 278 -3.85 -2.97 -7.33
N GLY A 279 -4.73 -3.69 -8.03
CA GLY A 279 -6.15 -3.77 -7.70
C GLY A 279 -6.49 -4.53 -6.40
N ILE A 280 -5.60 -5.40 -5.93
CA ILE A 280 -5.87 -6.31 -4.80
C ILE A 280 -4.77 -6.31 -3.74
N THR A 281 -3.54 -5.95 -4.10
CA THR A 281 -2.39 -5.94 -3.19
C THR A 281 -2.56 -4.86 -2.13
N THR A 282 -2.34 -5.20 -0.85
CA THR A 282 -2.31 -4.17 0.20
C THR A 282 -1.18 -3.19 -0.09
N GLY A 283 -1.53 -1.90 -0.15
CA GLY A 283 -0.59 -0.84 -0.46
C GLY A 283 -0.68 0.33 0.50
N VAL A 284 0.31 1.21 0.42
CA VAL A 284 0.34 2.51 1.09
C VAL A 284 0.38 3.60 0.05
N VAL A 285 -0.58 4.50 0.11
CA VAL A 285 -0.64 5.70 -0.72
C VAL A 285 -0.14 6.88 0.07
N PHE A 286 0.90 7.57 -0.41
CA PHE A 286 1.37 8.82 0.18
C PHE A 286 0.90 10.02 -0.66
N LYS A 287 0.39 11.06 0.01
CA LYS A 287 0.07 12.35 -0.60
C LYS A 287 1.19 13.34 -0.32
N GLY A 288 1.86 13.78 -1.38
CA GLY A 288 2.94 14.77 -1.33
C GLY A 288 2.48 16.16 -1.74
N LYS A 289 3.11 17.20 -1.18
CA LYS A 289 3.02 18.60 -1.62
C LYS A 289 4.34 19.08 -2.20
N LEU A 290 4.29 19.78 -3.32
CA LEU A 290 5.44 20.49 -3.87
C LEU A 290 5.78 21.71 -3.02
N LEU A 291 7.05 21.85 -2.66
CA LEU A 291 7.60 22.98 -1.92
C LEU A 291 8.80 23.57 -2.66
N SER A 292 9.05 24.86 -2.46
CA SER A 292 10.29 25.50 -2.90
C SER A 292 11.47 24.98 -2.07
N GLY A 293 12.58 24.70 -2.75
CA GLY A 293 13.89 24.59 -2.13
C GLY A 293 14.49 25.97 -1.79
N SER A 294 15.74 25.97 -1.31
CA SER A 294 16.45 27.20 -0.92
C SER A 294 16.77 28.12 -2.11
N ASN A 295 16.93 27.56 -3.31
CA ASN A 295 17.36 28.28 -4.51
C ASN A 295 16.28 28.40 -5.60
N THR A 296 15.04 27.97 -5.33
CA THR A 296 13.94 28.05 -6.31
C THR A 296 13.73 29.48 -6.79
N ALA A 297 13.66 30.45 -5.88
CA ALA A 297 13.38 31.84 -6.24
C ALA A 297 14.45 32.45 -7.16
N THR A 298 15.71 32.05 -6.98
CA THR A 298 16.84 32.56 -7.76
C THR A 298 16.97 31.84 -9.10
N LYS A 299 16.88 30.50 -9.12
CA LYS A 299 17.10 29.70 -10.33
C LYS A 299 15.84 29.60 -11.20
N HIS A 300 14.66 29.56 -10.59
CA HIS A 300 13.36 29.36 -11.25
C HIS A 300 12.28 30.27 -10.63
N PRO A 301 12.35 31.60 -10.85
CA PRO A 301 11.43 32.55 -10.23
C PRO A 301 9.95 32.32 -10.59
N LYS A 302 9.65 31.89 -11.83
CA LYS A 302 8.29 31.54 -12.27
C LYS A 302 7.75 30.33 -11.50
N LEU A 303 8.57 29.29 -11.31
CA LEU A 303 8.21 28.10 -10.53
C LEU A 303 7.99 28.46 -9.06
N ASN A 304 8.86 29.29 -8.49
CA ASN A 304 8.69 29.78 -7.13
C ASN A 304 7.37 30.56 -6.97
N ALA A 305 7.01 31.40 -7.94
CA ALA A 305 5.74 32.13 -7.92
C ALA A 305 4.54 31.18 -8.05
N ALA A 306 4.62 30.15 -8.90
CA ALA A 306 3.60 29.13 -9.04
C ALA A 306 3.40 28.33 -7.74
N ILE A 307 4.47 27.82 -7.13
CA ILE A 307 4.42 27.06 -5.87
C ILE A 307 3.77 27.90 -4.75
N ASN A 308 4.12 29.19 -4.68
CA ASN A 308 3.62 30.09 -3.64
C ASN A 308 2.24 30.71 -3.96
N GLY A 309 1.65 30.45 -5.13
CA GLY A 309 0.36 30.99 -5.55
C GLY A 309 0.39 32.50 -5.83
N THR A 310 1.56 33.04 -6.19
CA THR A 310 1.77 34.46 -6.56
C THR A 310 2.04 34.63 -8.06
N TYR A 311 1.85 33.57 -8.85
CA TYR A 311 2.05 33.59 -10.29
C TYR A 311 1.09 34.57 -10.97
N THR A 312 1.64 35.34 -11.91
CA THR A 312 0.87 36.28 -12.74
C THR A 312 0.88 35.76 -14.17
N VAL A 313 -0.31 35.57 -14.74
CA VAL A 313 -0.44 35.12 -16.14
C VAL A 313 0.20 36.14 -17.09
N PRO A 314 1.00 35.70 -18.08
CA PRO A 314 1.55 36.60 -19.08
C PRO A 314 0.45 37.34 -19.84
N MET A 315 0.73 38.58 -20.22
CA MET A 315 -0.12 39.40 -21.07
C MET A 315 0.52 39.57 -22.44
N LYS A 316 -0.28 39.49 -23.50
CA LYS A 316 0.14 39.79 -24.88
C LYS A 316 -0.91 40.69 -25.52
N ASP A 317 -0.47 41.83 -26.07
CA ASP A 317 -1.35 42.83 -26.69
C ASP A 317 -2.53 43.26 -25.80
N GLY A 318 -2.26 43.42 -24.50
CA GLY A 318 -3.26 43.82 -23.49
C GLY A 318 -4.27 42.74 -23.10
N LYS A 319 -4.11 41.50 -23.58
CA LYS A 319 -4.97 40.35 -23.25
C LYS A 319 -4.19 39.27 -22.52
N VAL A 320 -4.90 38.49 -21.70
CA VAL A 320 -4.32 37.31 -21.03
C VAL A 320 -3.79 36.33 -22.07
N ASN A 321 -2.55 35.88 -21.90
CA ASN A 321 -1.83 35.01 -22.82
C ASN A 321 -1.50 33.67 -22.15
N GLY A 322 -2.48 33.09 -21.47
CA GLY A 322 -2.33 31.82 -20.77
C GLY A 322 -3.57 31.45 -19.97
N TYR A 323 -3.46 30.32 -19.28
CA TYR A 323 -4.49 29.76 -18.42
C TYR A 323 -4.01 29.76 -16.96
N VAL A 324 -4.79 30.38 -16.09
CA VAL A 324 -4.65 30.31 -14.64
C VAL A 324 -6.02 30.09 -14.03
N TYR A 325 -6.05 29.50 -12.83
CA TYR A 325 -7.27 29.27 -12.08
C TYR A 325 -7.04 29.56 -10.60
N THR A 326 -8.14 29.83 -9.88
CA THR A 326 -8.08 30.24 -8.48
C THR A 326 -8.27 29.06 -7.55
N VAL A 327 -7.40 28.93 -6.55
CA VAL A 327 -7.55 28.02 -5.42
C VAL A 327 -7.29 28.83 -4.15
N ASP A 328 -8.24 28.84 -3.22
CA ASP A 328 -8.11 29.57 -1.95
C ASP A 328 -7.66 31.04 -2.12
N GLY A 329 -8.28 31.75 -3.07
CA GLY A 329 -7.97 33.14 -3.39
C GLY A 329 -6.63 33.39 -4.09
N LYS A 330 -5.85 32.35 -4.38
CA LYS A 330 -4.55 32.43 -5.07
C LYS A 330 -4.65 31.95 -6.52
N SER A 331 -3.86 32.55 -7.41
CA SER A 331 -3.83 32.18 -8.83
C SER A 331 -2.72 31.17 -9.11
N TYR A 332 -3.08 30.07 -9.76
CA TYR A 332 -2.16 28.98 -10.10
C TYR A 332 -2.16 28.72 -11.60
N PRO A 333 -0.97 28.57 -12.24
CA PRO A 333 -0.85 27.94 -13.54
C PRO A 333 -0.95 26.42 -13.42
N ILE A 334 -1.07 25.74 -14.55
CA ILE A 334 -0.76 24.31 -14.63
C ILE A 334 0.76 24.16 -14.72
N LEU A 335 1.34 23.24 -13.95
CA LEU A 335 2.72 22.80 -14.16
C LEU A 335 2.73 21.58 -15.08
N TYR A 336 3.68 21.54 -16.01
CA TYR A 336 3.83 20.46 -16.98
C TYR A 336 5.15 19.75 -16.72
N GLU A 337 5.13 18.44 -16.58
CA GLU A 337 6.36 17.64 -16.69
C GLU A 337 6.42 16.99 -18.07
N PHE A 338 7.57 17.09 -18.71
CA PHE A 338 7.88 16.35 -19.94
C PHE A 338 9.34 15.92 -19.92
N GLN A 339 9.61 14.63 -20.12
CA GLN A 339 10.97 14.06 -20.07
C GLN A 339 11.78 14.47 -18.82
N SER A 340 11.13 14.42 -17.64
CA SER A 340 11.70 14.82 -16.35
C SER A 340 12.08 16.29 -16.19
N GLN A 341 11.56 17.18 -17.04
CA GLN A 341 11.69 18.64 -16.91
C GLN A 341 10.33 19.24 -16.58
N ILE A 342 10.31 20.22 -15.67
CA ILE A 342 9.09 20.92 -15.26
C ILE A 342 9.03 22.29 -15.92
N TYR A 343 7.85 22.62 -16.42
CA TYR A 343 7.52 23.90 -17.05
C TYR A 343 6.31 24.55 -16.37
N VAL A 344 6.37 25.87 -16.22
CA VAL A 344 5.35 26.70 -15.56
C VAL A 344 4.52 27.39 -16.63
N GLY A 345 3.29 26.93 -16.84
CA GLY A 345 2.41 27.51 -17.86
C GLY A 345 2.81 27.13 -19.29
N TRP A 346 1.81 26.99 -20.17
CA TRP A 346 2.04 26.49 -21.51
C TRP A 346 2.71 27.54 -22.41
N ASN A 347 2.09 28.73 -22.52
CA ASN A 347 2.66 29.83 -23.33
C ASN A 347 3.90 30.46 -22.68
N ASP A 348 4.06 30.31 -21.35
CA ASP A 348 5.09 31.01 -20.57
C ASP A 348 6.40 30.22 -20.47
N GLU A 349 6.38 28.89 -20.51
CA GLU A 349 7.61 28.09 -20.53
C GLU A 349 7.56 26.96 -21.56
N VAL A 350 6.48 26.17 -21.66
CA VAL A 350 6.44 25.02 -22.61
C VAL A 350 6.71 25.48 -24.05
N MET A 351 6.01 26.50 -24.52
CA MET A 351 6.14 26.99 -25.89
C MET A 351 7.41 27.82 -26.12
N GLU A 352 7.92 28.53 -25.10
CA GLU A 352 9.20 29.23 -25.19
C GLU A 352 10.35 28.22 -25.38
N HIS A 353 10.38 27.17 -24.58
CA HIS A 353 11.37 26.10 -24.68
C HIS A 353 11.21 25.26 -25.94
N ALA A 354 9.97 24.92 -26.33
CA ALA A 354 9.69 24.22 -27.58
C ALA A 354 10.22 25.00 -28.80
N ALA A 355 9.98 26.31 -28.85
CA ALA A 355 10.50 27.17 -29.92
C ALA A 355 12.02 27.26 -29.90
N ALA A 356 12.64 27.37 -28.71
CA ALA A 356 14.10 27.41 -28.57
C ALA A 356 14.78 26.10 -29.00
N TYR A 357 14.17 24.94 -28.72
CA TYR A 357 14.69 23.63 -29.16
C TYR A 357 14.44 23.36 -30.65
N GLY A 358 13.38 23.95 -31.21
CA GLY A 358 13.08 23.95 -32.63
C GLY A 358 12.48 22.63 -33.17
N PRO A 359 12.11 22.63 -34.47
CA PRO A 359 11.50 21.48 -35.14
C PRO A 359 12.35 20.20 -35.05
N GLY A 360 11.69 19.08 -34.78
CA GLY A 360 12.34 17.77 -34.62
C GLY A 360 12.78 17.45 -33.19
N SER A 361 12.81 18.43 -32.27
CA SER A 361 12.98 18.14 -30.85
C SER A 361 11.74 17.43 -30.27
N PRO A 362 11.88 16.56 -29.25
CA PRO A 362 10.73 15.89 -28.64
C PRO A 362 9.68 16.86 -28.10
N LEU A 363 10.10 17.90 -27.38
CA LEU A 363 9.18 18.90 -26.81
C LEU A 363 8.44 19.69 -27.89
N HIS A 364 9.13 20.16 -28.92
CA HIS A 364 8.49 20.87 -30.03
C HIS A 364 7.50 19.98 -30.77
N THR A 365 7.87 18.72 -31.01
CA THR A 365 7.02 17.75 -31.69
C THR A 365 5.75 17.49 -30.88
N ALA A 366 5.89 17.17 -29.59
CA ALA A 366 4.76 16.91 -28.69
C ALA A 366 3.81 18.11 -28.57
N ALA A 367 4.33 19.34 -28.56
CA ALA A 367 3.52 20.54 -28.42
C ALA A 367 2.85 21.01 -29.71
N THR A 368 3.50 20.87 -30.87
CA THR A 368 3.12 21.60 -32.10
C THR A 368 2.66 20.74 -33.26
N VAL A 369 2.97 19.44 -33.28
CA VAL A 369 2.58 18.56 -34.39
C VAL A 369 1.15 18.06 -34.13
N ALA A 370 0.28 18.25 -35.12
CA ALA A 370 -1.08 17.75 -35.07
C ALA A 370 -1.12 16.25 -35.41
N PRO A 371 -1.92 15.44 -34.70
CA PRO A 371 -2.23 14.08 -35.14
C PRO A 371 -3.08 14.11 -36.42
N GLU A 372 -3.11 13.00 -37.16
CA GLU A 372 -3.87 12.90 -38.41
C GLU A 372 -5.36 13.24 -38.18
N GLY A 373 -5.87 14.22 -38.92
CA GLY A 373 -7.26 14.69 -38.81
C GLY A 373 -7.59 15.47 -37.53
N GLY A 374 -6.62 15.79 -36.69
CA GLY A 374 -6.80 16.49 -35.41
C GLY A 374 -6.11 17.86 -35.33
N LYS A 375 -6.14 18.45 -34.12
CA LYS A 375 -5.42 19.67 -33.77
C LYS A 375 -4.18 19.34 -32.94
N SER A 376 -3.12 20.11 -33.10
CA SER A 376 -1.97 20.04 -32.20
C SER A 376 -2.35 20.44 -30.77
N VAL A 377 -1.53 20.03 -29.80
CA VAL A 377 -1.74 20.39 -28.39
C VAL A 377 -1.74 21.91 -28.22
N ASN A 378 -0.82 22.62 -28.89
CA ASN A 378 -0.76 24.07 -28.85
C ASN A 378 -2.01 24.74 -29.46
N GLU A 379 -2.56 24.25 -30.57
CA GLU A 379 -3.81 24.79 -31.13
C GLU A 379 -4.99 24.63 -30.16
N LEU A 380 -5.07 23.50 -29.45
CA LEU A 380 -6.06 23.29 -28.40
C LEU A 380 -5.84 24.22 -27.21
N TYR A 381 -4.58 24.47 -26.82
CA TYR A 381 -4.27 25.45 -25.80
C TYR A 381 -4.66 26.88 -26.19
N GLN A 382 -4.41 27.30 -27.44
CA GLN A 382 -4.83 28.64 -27.88
C GLN A 382 -6.37 28.78 -27.93
N ALA A 383 -7.10 27.69 -28.18
CA ALA A 383 -8.55 27.68 -28.04
C ALA A 383 -8.99 27.86 -26.59
N LEU A 384 -8.29 27.24 -25.62
CA LEU A 384 -8.50 27.49 -24.19
C LEU A 384 -8.23 28.94 -23.82
N VAL A 385 -7.10 29.52 -24.23
CA VAL A 385 -6.79 30.94 -23.97
C VAL A 385 -7.88 31.86 -24.55
N THR A 386 -8.38 31.55 -25.76
CA THR A 386 -9.48 32.30 -26.37
C THR A 386 -10.75 32.23 -25.52
N ALA A 387 -11.12 31.03 -25.04
CA ALA A 387 -12.29 30.86 -24.18
C ALA A 387 -12.16 31.63 -22.84
N VAL A 388 -10.96 31.66 -22.25
CA VAL A 388 -10.66 32.47 -21.06
C VAL A 388 -10.85 33.97 -21.34
N GLN A 389 -10.36 34.46 -22.49
CA GLN A 389 -10.52 35.85 -22.89
C GLN A 389 -11.99 36.24 -23.11
N GLU A 390 -12.81 35.30 -23.62
CA GLU A 390 -14.25 35.46 -23.79
C GLU A 390 -15.02 35.45 -22.47
N LYS A 391 -14.41 35.01 -21.36
CA LYS A 391 -15.04 34.82 -20.05
C LYS A 391 -16.26 33.89 -20.09
N ASP A 392 -16.23 32.92 -21.00
CA ASP A 392 -17.26 31.89 -21.15
C ASP A 392 -16.79 30.61 -20.47
N LYS A 393 -17.33 30.34 -19.27
CA LYS A 393 -16.87 29.23 -18.44
C LYS A 393 -17.18 27.86 -19.06
N VAL A 394 -18.28 27.74 -19.79
CA VAL A 394 -18.67 26.47 -20.44
C VAL A 394 -17.68 26.16 -21.57
N LYS A 395 -17.33 27.16 -22.38
CA LYS A 395 -16.28 27.01 -23.41
C LYS A 395 -14.91 26.75 -22.80
N GLU A 396 -14.58 27.43 -21.69
CA GLU A 396 -13.32 27.23 -20.97
C GLU A 396 -13.18 25.79 -20.48
N ASP A 397 -14.19 25.23 -19.82
CA ASP A 397 -14.15 23.87 -19.27
C ASP A 397 -14.07 22.81 -20.39
N ALA A 398 -14.78 23.01 -21.50
CA ALA A 398 -14.69 22.15 -22.69
C ALA A 398 -13.31 22.21 -23.35
N ALA A 399 -12.76 23.42 -23.54
CA ALA A 399 -11.45 23.63 -24.13
C ALA A 399 -10.33 23.09 -23.22
N LEU A 400 -10.44 23.27 -21.91
CA LEU A 400 -9.51 22.72 -20.92
C LEU A 400 -9.51 21.20 -20.95
N THR A 401 -10.67 20.57 -21.03
CA THR A 401 -10.77 19.11 -21.14
C THR A 401 -10.13 18.59 -22.41
N ALA A 402 -10.40 19.21 -23.56
CA ALA A 402 -9.79 18.83 -24.83
C ALA A 402 -8.26 19.03 -24.83
N PHE A 403 -7.77 20.15 -24.30
CA PHE A 403 -6.35 20.43 -24.17
C PHE A 403 -5.63 19.41 -23.27
N ARG A 404 -6.17 19.13 -22.07
CA ARG A 404 -5.54 18.19 -21.13
C ARG A 404 -5.43 16.80 -21.74
N ALA A 405 -6.51 16.29 -22.35
CA ALA A 405 -6.50 15.00 -23.03
C ALA A 405 -5.42 14.93 -24.11
N ALA A 406 -5.28 15.96 -24.94
CA ALA A 406 -4.26 16.01 -25.98
C ALA A 406 -2.83 16.14 -25.43
N ALA A 407 -2.63 16.97 -24.40
CA ALA A 407 -1.32 17.14 -23.75
C ALA A 407 -0.86 15.84 -23.08
N THR A 408 -1.76 15.15 -22.36
CA THR A 408 -1.48 13.86 -21.74
C THR A 408 -1.19 12.79 -22.80
N ALA A 409 -1.97 12.72 -23.88
CA ALA A 409 -1.69 11.81 -25.00
C ALA A 409 -0.33 12.10 -25.69
N ALA A 410 0.15 13.34 -25.63
CA ALA A 410 1.46 13.74 -26.13
C ALA A 410 2.61 13.49 -25.13
N GLY A 411 2.33 12.91 -23.96
CA GLY A 411 3.33 12.53 -22.96
C GLY A 411 3.63 13.58 -21.90
N PHE A 412 2.82 14.65 -21.80
CA PHE A 412 2.92 15.61 -20.70
C PHE A 412 2.18 15.10 -19.45
N THR A 413 2.80 15.21 -18.29
CA THR A 413 2.11 15.10 -16.99
C THR A 413 1.66 16.48 -16.53
N LEU A 414 0.38 16.65 -16.19
CA LEU A 414 -0.18 17.95 -15.82
C LEU A 414 -0.51 18.01 -14.33
N TYR A 415 0.23 18.83 -13.59
CA TYR A 415 -0.02 19.08 -12.18
C TYR A 415 -0.89 20.32 -11.98
N GLN A 416 -2.07 20.08 -11.43
CA GLN A 416 -3.00 21.14 -11.05
C GLN A 416 -3.03 21.26 -9.53
N ALA A 417 -2.66 22.44 -9.01
CA ALA A 417 -2.88 22.84 -7.64
C ALA A 417 -4.33 22.61 -7.19
N SER A 418 -4.49 22.28 -5.91
CA SER A 418 -5.77 22.12 -5.23
C SER A 418 -5.65 22.64 -3.80
N LEU A 419 -6.75 22.60 -3.05
CA LEU A 419 -6.73 22.75 -1.60
C LEU A 419 -6.37 21.39 -0.99
N ASP A 420 -5.57 21.34 0.07
CA ASP A 420 -5.52 20.13 0.89
C ASP A 420 -6.88 19.87 1.53
N GLU A 421 -7.15 18.60 1.83
CA GLU A 421 -8.34 18.21 2.58
C GLU A 421 -8.37 18.92 3.92
N HIS A 422 -9.55 19.43 4.29
CA HIS A 422 -9.75 20.20 5.53
C HIS A 422 -8.83 21.43 5.69
N ASN A 423 -8.10 21.81 4.64
CA ASN A 423 -7.17 22.93 4.57
C ASN A 423 -5.97 22.84 5.55
N ASP A 424 -5.62 21.64 6.04
CA ASP A 424 -4.51 21.48 7.01
C ASP A 424 -3.16 21.94 6.44
N TYR A 425 -2.96 21.76 5.13
CA TYR A 425 -1.74 22.17 4.42
C TYR A 425 -1.96 23.26 3.36
N GLY A 426 -3.10 23.97 3.36
CA GLY A 426 -3.33 25.09 2.45
C GLY A 426 -3.56 24.70 0.99
N ALA A 427 -3.49 25.68 0.10
CA ALA A 427 -3.42 25.47 -1.35
C ALA A 427 -1.99 25.12 -1.81
N GLY A 428 -1.89 24.36 -2.91
CA GLY A 428 -0.62 24.04 -3.58
C GLY A 428 -0.75 22.85 -4.54
N TYR A 429 0.38 22.42 -5.11
CA TYR A 429 0.44 21.25 -5.99
C TYR A 429 0.58 19.96 -5.19
N TYR A 430 -0.35 19.04 -5.39
CA TYR A 430 -0.42 17.74 -4.71
C TYR A 430 -0.36 16.59 -5.71
N PHE A 431 0.31 15.51 -5.31
CA PHE A 431 0.48 14.29 -6.09
C PHE A 431 0.56 13.06 -5.18
N TYR A 432 0.44 11.88 -5.78
CA TYR A 432 0.34 10.61 -5.08
C TYR A 432 1.51 9.69 -5.42
N TYR A 433 1.96 8.96 -4.41
CA TYR A 433 2.96 7.92 -4.53
C TYR A 433 2.36 6.61 -4.01
N TYR A 434 2.54 5.55 -4.79
CA TYR A 434 2.01 4.22 -4.47
C TYR A 434 3.16 3.30 -4.08
N TYR A 435 3.02 2.65 -2.92
CA TYR A 435 3.91 1.61 -2.44
C TYR A 435 3.09 0.34 -2.21
N TRP A 436 3.56 -0.78 -2.72
CA TRP A 436 2.93 -2.09 -2.51
C TRP A 436 3.70 -2.85 -1.44
N ASN A 437 3.00 -3.46 -0.49
CA ASN A 437 3.67 -4.06 0.65
C ASN A 437 4.48 -5.28 0.22
N ARG A 438 5.82 -5.14 0.26
CA ARG A 438 6.74 -6.23 -0.06
C ARG A 438 6.91 -7.15 1.15
N HIS A 439 6.72 -8.44 0.94
CA HIS A 439 6.85 -9.53 1.91
C HIS A 439 8.11 -10.37 1.63
N ASN A 440 8.14 -11.15 0.53
CA ASN A 440 9.31 -11.94 0.15
C ASN A 440 10.11 -11.25 -0.96
N ASP A 441 10.87 -10.22 -0.60
CA ASP A 441 11.75 -9.51 -1.52
C ASP A 441 12.79 -10.47 -2.13
N ASN A 442 12.78 -10.61 -3.45
CA ASN A 442 13.75 -11.43 -4.17
C ASN A 442 15.06 -10.69 -4.47
N SER A 443 15.15 -9.40 -4.11
CA SER A 443 16.27 -8.50 -4.35
C SER A 443 16.62 -8.30 -5.84
N LEU A 444 15.69 -8.61 -6.75
CA LEU A 444 15.82 -8.47 -8.19
C LEU A 444 14.84 -7.38 -8.68
N PRO A 445 15.31 -6.13 -8.82
CA PRO A 445 14.47 -5.05 -9.30
C PRO A 445 13.80 -5.38 -10.64
N ALA A 446 12.53 -5.00 -10.77
CA ALA A 446 11.73 -5.17 -11.99
C ALA A 446 11.40 -6.63 -12.35
N THR A 447 11.68 -7.59 -11.48
CA THR A 447 11.40 -9.01 -11.69
C THR A 447 10.55 -9.51 -10.55
N MET A 448 9.24 -9.65 -10.80
CA MET A 448 8.30 -10.13 -9.79
C MET A 448 8.70 -11.52 -9.26
N GLY A 449 8.83 -11.65 -7.94
CA GLY A 449 9.10 -12.92 -7.26
C GLY A 449 7.86 -13.59 -6.68
N LYS A 450 7.98 -14.88 -6.36
CA LYS A 450 6.99 -15.65 -5.60
C LYS A 450 6.63 -14.96 -4.28
N MET A 451 5.35 -14.63 -4.10
CA MET A 451 4.82 -14.01 -2.87
C MET A 451 5.57 -12.74 -2.46
N GLU A 452 6.10 -12.02 -3.44
CA GLU A 452 6.91 -10.85 -3.20
C GLU A 452 6.08 -9.71 -2.60
N PHE A 453 4.82 -9.57 -3.00
CA PHE A 453 3.89 -8.57 -2.50
C PHE A 453 2.68 -9.24 -1.84
N GLY A 454 2.33 -8.76 -0.67
CA GLY A 454 1.24 -9.29 0.13
C GLY A 454 1.39 -8.96 1.60
N VAL A 455 0.41 -9.40 2.38
CA VAL A 455 0.42 -9.31 3.83
C VAL A 455 0.24 -10.70 4.38
N VAL A 456 1.20 -11.15 5.21
CA VAL A 456 1.13 -12.42 5.91
C VAL A 456 0.99 -12.14 7.40
N ARG A 457 0.11 -12.89 8.05
CA ARG A 457 -0.16 -12.75 9.49
C ARG A 457 1.12 -12.96 10.32
N ASN A 458 1.17 -12.40 11.51
CA ASN A 458 2.30 -12.55 12.45
C ASN A 458 3.64 -11.94 11.97
N ASN A 459 3.59 -11.04 10.99
CA ASN A 459 4.71 -10.23 10.54
C ASN A 459 4.56 -8.76 10.95
N VAL A 460 5.71 -8.09 11.12
CA VAL A 460 5.79 -6.64 11.25
C VAL A 460 6.48 -6.07 10.02
N TYR A 461 5.78 -5.19 9.32
CA TYR A 461 6.27 -4.44 8.17
C TYR A 461 6.71 -3.06 8.64
N LYS A 462 8.01 -2.81 8.66
CA LYS A 462 8.58 -1.51 9.04
C LYS A 462 8.81 -0.67 7.80
N LEU A 463 8.09 0.44 7.69
CA LEU A 463 8.09 1.31 6.52
C LEU A 463 8.76 2.66 6.80
N ALA A 464 9.72 3.02 5.96
CA ALA A 464 10.31 4.36 5.94
C ALA A 464 10.54 4.82 4.50
N VAL A 465 9.95 5.94 4.09
CA VAL A 465 10.33 6.56 2.82
C VAL A 465 11.67 7.24 3.02
N THR A 466 12.69 6.83 2.28
CA THR A 466 14.07 7.34 2.46
C THR A 466 14.48 8.31 1.37
N ASN A 467 13.84 8.23 0.20
CA ASN A 467 14.14 9.09 -0.93
C ASN A 467 12.95 9.20 -1.90
N ILE A 468 12.80 10.36 -2.53
CA ILE A 468 11.84 10.64 -3.61
C ILE A 468 12.63 11.23 -4.78
N LYS A 469 12.60 10.57 -5.94
CA LYS A 469 13.45 10.96 -7.08
C LYS A 469 12.76 11.86 -8.10
N ARG A 470 11.42 11.88 -8.12
CA ARG A 470 10.59 12.68 -9.03
C ARG A 470 9.23 12.98 -8.42
N LEU A 471 8.46 13.82 -9.08
CA LEU A 471 7.05 14.03 -8.72
C LEU A 471 6.23 12.75 -8.88
N GLY A 472 5.20 12.61 -8.06
CA GLY A 472 4.28 11.47 -8.10
C GLY A 472 3.22 11.58 -9.19
N HIS A 473 2.27 10.66 -9.16
CA HIS A 473 1.10 10.69 -10.04
C HIS A 473 0.23 11.92 -9.75
N PRO A 474 -0.24 12.66 -10.77
CA PRO A 474 -1.07 13.83 -10.57
C PRO A 474 -2.39 13.44 -9.89
N ARG A 475 -2.97 14.38 -9.12
CA ARG A 475 -4.28 14.16 -8.49
C ARG A 475 -5.37 13.85 -9.51
N ILE A 476 -5.31 14.42 -10.70
CA ILE A 476 -6.28 14.14 -11.75
C ILE A 476 -5.69 13.02 -12.60
N THR A 477 -6.25 11.81 -12.55
CA THR A 477 -5.70 10.64 -13.25
C THR A 477 -5.64 10.84 -14.76
N ASP A 478 -6.61 11.54 -15.34
CA ASP A 478 -6.61 11.85 -16.79
C ASP A 478 -5.48 12.83 -17.21
N ASN A 479 -4.76 13.43 -16.25
CA ASN A 479 -3.59 14.26 -16.50
C ASN A 479 -2.28 13.47 -16.48
N ASP A 480 -2.34 12.16 -16.24
CA ASP A 480 -1.19 11.26 -16.14
C ASP A 480 -1.00 10.50 -17.47
N PRO A 481 0.16 10.63 -18.14
CA PRO A 481 0.45 9.86 -19.35
C PRO A 481 0.77 8.39 -19.04
N ASP A 482 1.00 8.03 -17.77
CA ASP A 482 1.28 6.67 -17.30
C ASP A 482 0.35 6.31 -16.13
N PRO A 483 -0.99 6.29 -16.34
CA PRO A 483 -1.93 5.97 -15.29
C PRO A 483 -1.82 4.49 -14.91
N ILE A 484 -2.11 4.18 -13.66
CA ILE A 484 -2.23 2.79 -13.21
C ILE A 484 -3.68 2.30 -13.35
N ASP A 485 -3.83 1.01 -13.64
CA ASP A 485 -5.09 0.29 -13.69
C ASP A 485 -5.08 -0.88 -12.68
N PRO A 486 -6.23 -1.54 -12.43
CA PRO A 486 -6.31 -2.66 -11.50
C PRO A 486 -5.39 -3.84 -11.80
N ASN A 487 -5.07 -4.08 -13.08
CA ASN A 487 -4.19 -5.17 -13.49
C ASN A 487 -2.70 -4.79 -13.54
N THR A 488 -2.37 -3.52 -13.29
CA THR A 488 -0.99 -3.05 -13.31
C THR A 488 -0.18 -3.87 -12.29
N PRO A 489 0.95 -4.47 -12.69
CA PRO A 489 1.75 -5.29 -11.80
C PRO A 489 2.35 -4.46 -10.66
N ASP A 490 2.46 -5.06 -9.47
CA ASP A 490 2.98 -4.37 -8.28
C ASP A 490 4.47 -3.99 -8.42
N GLU A 491 5.19 -4.67 -9.30
CA GLU A 491 6.56 -4.35 -9.64
C GLU A 491 6.66 -3.81 -11.07
N LYS A 492 7.15 -2.58 -11.17
CA LYS A 492 7.51 -1.92 -12.42
C LYS A 492 8.97 -1.49 -12.33
N GLY A 493 9.72 -1.62 -13.43
CA GLY A 493 11.14 -1.23 -13.48
C GLY A 493 11.40 0.27 -13.28
N ASP A 494 10.33 1.05 -13.25
CA ASP A 494 10.36 2.48 -12.99
C ASP A 494 10.17 2.78 -11.49
N VAL A 495 11.24 2.67 -10.71
CA VAL A 495 11.19 2.90 -9.25
C VAL A 495 11.43 4.38 -8.91
N TYR A 496 10.37 5.06 -8.45
CA TYR A 496 10.37 6.50 -8.21
C TYR A 496 10.43 6.92 -6.73
N LEU A 497 10.20 5.98 -5.82
CA LEU A 497 10.45 6.11 -4.39
C LEU A 497 11.37 4.98 -3.93
N THR A 498 12.27 5.29 -2.99
CA THR A 498 12.97 4.26 -2.23
C THR A 498 12.33 4.17 -0.85
N VAL A 499 11.57 3.11 -0.63
CA VAL A 499 11.03 2.74 0.68
C VAL A 499 11.95 1.69 1.27
N SER A 500 12.47 1.95 2.47
CA SER A 500 13.10 0.89 3.26
C SER A 500 11.96 0.10 3.89
N CYS A 501 11.79 -1.15 3.44
CA CYS A 501 10.90 -2.12 4.04
C CYS A 501 11.74 -3.17 4.75
N GLN A 502 11.46 -3.42 6.02
CA GLN A 502 12.02 -4.56 6.73
C GLN A 502 10.86 -5.40 7.28
N VAL A 503 10.83 -6.66 6.88
CA VAL A 503 9.89 -7.66 7.41
C VAL A 503 10.56 -8.33 8.61
N LEU A 504 10.00 -8.12 9.80
CA LEU A 504 10.43 -8.82 11.00
C LEU A 504 9.37 -9.85 11.40
N PRO A 505 9.74 -11.12 11.58
CA PRO A 505 8.84 -12.08 12.20
C PRO A 505 8.72 -11.76 13.69
N TRP A 506 7.52 -11.93 14.24
CA TRP A 506 7.32 -11.87 15.69
C TRP A 506 7.87 -13.11 16.43
N THR A 507 8.45 -14.07 15.71
CA THR A 507 9.46 -15.02 16.21
C THR A 507 10.58 -15.19 15.17
N VAL A 508 11.66 -14.41 15.35
CA VAL A 508 13.01 -14.47 14.75
C VAL A 508 13.20 -15.24 13.43
N ARG A 509 13.59 -14.52 12.38
CA ARG A 509 14.49 -14.96 11.30
C ARG A 509 15.29 -13.75 10.82
N VAL A 510 16.60 -13.90 10.85
CA VAL A 510 17.60 -12.91 10.45
C VAL A 510 17.92 -13.17 8.98
N ASN A 511 17.80 -12.14 8.14
CA ASN A 511 18.50 -12.06 6.87
C ASN A 511 19.28 -10.75 6.86
N ASN A 512 20.60 -10.88 6.89
CA ASN A 512 21.51 -9.79 6.59
C ASN A 512 21.60 -9.67 5.08
N ILE A 513 21.26 -8.50 4.55
CA ILE A 513 21.71 -8.09 3.23
C ILE A 513 22.40 -6.74 3.42
N GLU A 514 23.73 -6.77 3.33
CA GLU A 514 24.53 -5.61 2.99
C GLU A 514 24.51 -5.47 1.46
N PHE A 515 24.49 -4.23 0.97
CA PHE A 515 24.75 -3.90 -0.43
C PHE A 515 26.18 -3.42 -0.60
#